data_AF-A0A538LFF5-F1
#
_entry.id   AF-A0A538LFF5-F1
#
_cell.length_a   1.000
_cell.length_b   1.000
_cell.length_c   1.000
_cell.angle_alpha   90.00
_cell.angle_beta   90.00
_cell.angle_gamma   90.00
#
_symmetry.space_group_name_H-M   'P 1'
#
loop_
_entity.id
_entity.type
_entity.pdbx_description
1 polymer ?
#
loop_
_entity_poly.entity_id
_entity_poly.type
_entity_poly.pdbx_seq_one_letter_code
_entity_poly.pdbx_strand_id
1 'polypeptide(L)'
;MAAPVTRDEEVELEVESLAYGGNGVARLDGYVVFVRRGLPGDRVRARVTKVKRSHAEALATDVVRAGPHRVEAPCAHYPACGGCRFQDLAYETQLEQKHAQVRDALQRLGGIAEPSLRDIVPCRPEIFHYRNKVEYSFTQTPDGAALGFHKAGRWDEVLELEKCWLTTD
;
A
#
# COMPACT_ATOMS: atom_id res chain seq x y z
N MET A 1 4.73 17.26 23.51
CA MET A 1 4.55 18.09 22.31
C MET A 1 3.21 17.72 21.70
N ALA A 2 2.38 18.71 21.36
CA ALA A 2 1.13 18.47 20.64
C ALA A 2 1.44 17.93 19.25
N ALA A 3 0.53 17.13 18.69
CA ALA A 3 0.67 16.72 17.29
C ALA A 3 0.53 17.97 16.40
N PRO A 4 1.33 18.09 15.32
CA PRO A 4 1.28 19.25 14.42
C PRO A 4 0.06 19.24 13.48
N VAL A 5 -0.79 18.22 13.56
CA VAL A 5 -1.98 18.02 12.72
C VAL A 5 -3.18 17.58 13.56
N THR A 6 -4.36 17.83 13.02
CA THR A 6 -5.65 17.41 13.58
C THR A 6 -6.34 16.39 12.69
N ARG A 7 -7.34 15.69 13.23
CA ARG A 7 -8.13 14.73 12.46
C ARG A 7 -8.93 15.48 11.38
N ASP A 8 -9.04 14.87 10.20
CA ASP A 8 -9.72 15.37 9.00
C ASP A 8 -9.05 16.58 8.31
N GLU A 9 -7.91 17.04 8.84
CA GLU A 9 -7.06 18.03 8.18
C GLU A 9 -6.46 17.48 6.88
N GLU A 10 -6.42 18.32 5.84
CA GLU A 10 -5.73 18.02 4.59
C GLU A 10 -4.33 18.63 4.60
N VAL A 11 -3.33 17.80 4.33
CA VAL A 11 -1.92 18.18 4.29
C VAL A 11 -1.28 17.70 3.00
N GLU A 12 -0.33 18.46 2.48
CA GLU A 12 0.53 17.99 1.40
C GLU A 12 1.80 17.38 1.96
N LEU A 13 2.12 16.16 1.51
CA LEU A 13 3.20 15.36 2.05
C LEU A 13 4.06 14.81 0.91
N GLU A 14 5.38 14.82 1.11
CA GLU A 14 6.30 14.02 0.31
C GLU A 14 6.49 12.66 0.97
N VAL A 15 6.25 11.59 0.21
CA VAL A 15 6.36 10.22 0.69
C VAL A 15 7.80 9.75 0.46
N GLU A 16 8.51 9.44 1.54
CA GLU A 16 9.93 9.12 1.52
C GLU A 16 10.18 7.63 1.26
N SER A 17 9.37 6.76 1.87
CA SER A 17 9.56 5.30 1.86
C SER A 17 8.25 4.55 2.16
N LEU A 18 8.29 3.22 2.19
CA LEU A 18 7.17 2.39 2.65
C LEU A 18 7.46 1.77 4.02
N ALA A 19 6.49 1.87 4.92
CA ALA A 19 6.46 1.09 6.13
C ALA A 19 6.11 -0.38 5.84
N TYR A 20 6.45 -1.27 6.78
CA TYR A 20 5.93 -2.63 6.76
C TYR A 20 4.39 -2.63 6.67
N GLY A 21 3.84 -3.40 5.74
CA GLY A 21 2.41 -3.41 5.44
C GLY A 21 1.96 -2.42 4.36
N GLY A 22 2.85 -1.53 3.89
CA GLY A 22 2.68 -0.80 2.63
C GLY A 22 2.08 0.59 2.69
N ASN A 23 1.98 1.18 3.86
CA ASN A 23 1.68 2.61 3.94
C ASN A 23 2.96 3.40 3.63
N GLY A 24 2.82 4.50 2.88
CA GLY A 24 3.87 5.48 2.71
C GLY A 24 4.28 6.09 4.05
N VAL A 25 5.54 6.47 4.18
CA VAL A 25 6.08 7.20 5.33
C VAL A 25 6.43 8.59 4.85
N ALA A 26 5.80 9.59 5.44
CA ALA A 26 6.14 11.00 5.28
C ALA A 26 6.45 11.62 6.64
N ARG A 27 7.05 12.80 6.63
CA ARG A 27 7.34 13.57 7.84
C ARG A 27 6.84 15.01 7.69
N LEU A 28 6.14 15.48 8.71
CA LEU A 28 5.77 16.88 8.88
C LEU A 28 6.52 17.41 10.09
N ASP A 29 7.54 18.24 9.88
CA ASP A 29 8.39 18.79 10.94
C ASP A 29 8.96 17.71 11.90
N GLY A 30 9.39 16.58 11.32
CA GLY A 30 9.90 15.43 12.05
C GLY A 30 8.83 14.48 12.63
N TYR A 31 7.56 14.88 12.63
CA TYR A 31 6.44 14.04 13.04
C TYR A 31 6.04 13.06 11.92
N VAL A 32 6.01 11.77 12.24
CA VAL A 32 5.76 10.71 11.25
C VAL A 32 4.29 10.66 10.85
N VAL A 33 4.02 10.61 9.55
CA VAL A 33 2.69 10.41 9.00
C VAL A 33 2.70 9.16 8.10
N PHE A 34 1.91 8.16 8.46
CA PHE A 34 1.69 6.98 7.62
C PHE A 34 0.59 7.26 6.60
N VAL A 35 0.95 7.28 5.32
CA VAL A 35 0.05 7.66 4.22
C VAL A 35 -0.40 6.43 3.46
N ARG A 36 -1.64 5.98 3.67
CA ARG A 36 -2.25 4.94 2.84
C ARG A 36 -2.37 5.45 1.40
N ARG A 37 -1.99 4.61 0.42
CA ARG A 37 -1.93 4.93 -1.03
C ARG A 37 -0.88 5.97 -1.44
N GLY A 38 0.00 6.40 -0.53
CA GLY A 38 1.20 7.16 -0.89
C GLY A 38 2.34 6.21 -1.24
N LEU A 39 2.99 6.41 -2.40
CA LEU A 39 4.16 5.64 -2.82
C LEU A 39 5.44 6.47 -2.68
N PRO A 40 6.62 5.84 -2.48
CA PRO A 40 7.89 6.57 -2.38
C PRO A 40 8.13 7.49 -3.58
N GLY A 41 8.52 8.72 -3.29
CA GLY A 41 8.76 9.79 -4.27
C GLY A 41 7.50 10.57 -4.68
N ASP A 42 6.30 10.13 -4.31
CA ASP A 42 5.09 10.92 -4.56
C ASP A 42 5.05 12.17 -3.68
N ARG A 43 4.52 13.25 -4.25
CA ARG A 43 3.90 14.33 -3.46
C ARG A 43 2.39 14.17 -3.52
N VAL A 44 1.75 14.02 -2.38
CA VAL A 44 0.32 13.73 -2.28
C VAL A 44 -0.40 14.77 -1.42
N ARG A 45 -1.66 15.03 -1.75
CA ARG A 45 -2.61 15.61 -0.80
C ARG A 45 -3.20 14.45 -0.01
N ALA A 46 -3.15 14.54 1.31
CA ALA A 46 -3.60 13.50 2.19
C ALA A 46 -4.48 14.05 3.30
N ARG A 47 -5.62 13.37 3.54
CA ARG A 47 -6.50 13.66 4.67
C ARG A 47 -6.07 12.84 5.88
N VAL A 48 -5.80 13.51 6.99
CA VAL A 48 -5.44 12.87 8.26
C VAL A 48 -6.65 12.11 8.81
N THR A 49 -6.52 10.80 9.01
CA THR A 49 -7.62 9.93 9.49
C THR A 49 -7.50 9.60 10.97
N LYS A 50 -6.28 9.65 11.53
CA LYS A 50 -6.01 9.36 12.94
C LYS A 50 -4.77 10.10 13.43
N VAL A 51 -4.85 10.68 14.61
CA VAL A 51 -3.73 11.36 15.26
C VAL A 51 -3.38 10.62 16.55
N LYS A 52 -2.09 10.30 16.74
CA LYS A 52 -1.56 9.73 17.98
C LYS A 52 -0.42 10.60 18.51
N ARG A 53 0.09 10.28 19.70
CA ARG A 53 1.17 11.06 20.32
C ARG A 53 2.45 11.13 19.47
N SER A 54 2.81 10.06 18.76
CA SER A 54 4.09 9.95 18.04
C SER A 54 3.98 9.92 16.51
N HIS A 55 2.77 9.76 15.97
CA HIS A 55 2.53 9.68 14.54
C HIS A 55 1.05 9.91 14.21
N ALA A 56 0.78 10.23 12.96
CA ALA A 56 -0.56 10.22 12.38
C ALA A 56 -0.70 9.14 11.31
N GLU A 57 -1.95 8.79 11.00
CA GLU A 57 -2.34 8.01 9.82
C GLU A 57 -3.14 8.95 8.91
N ALA A 58 -2.91 8.85 7.61
CA ALA A 58 -3.57 9.66 6.59
C ALA A 58 -3.91 8.79 5.37
N LEU A 59 -4.85 9.27 4.56
CA LEU A 59 -5.20 8.68 3.28
C LEU A 59 -4.85 9.68 2.18
N ALA A 60 -4.01 9.29 1.22
CA ALA A 60 -3.80 10.08 0.02
C ALA A 60 -5.13 10.21 -0.75
N THR A 61 -5.63 11.44 -0.87
CA THR A 61 -6.84 11.79 -1.62
C THR A 61 -6.48 12.10 -3.07
N ASP A 62 -5.34 12.77 -3.30
CA ASP A 62 -4.81 13.08 -4.62
C ASP A 62 -3.29 12.88 -4.69
N VAL A 63 -2.79 12.49 -5.86
CA VAL A 63 -1.37 12.54 -6.19
C VAL A 63 -1.09 13.88 -6.88
N VAL A 64 -0.50 14.82 -6.15
CA VAL A 64 -0.16 16.16 -6.66
C VAL A 64 1.01 16.09 -7.64
N ARG A 65 1.97 15.20 -7.38
CA ARG A 65 3.07 14.86 -8.29
C ARG A 65 3.43 13.40 -8.11
N ALA A 66 3.36 12.63 -9.19
CA ALA A 66 3.78 11.24 -9.21
C ALA A 66 5.30 11.11 -9.05
N GLY A 67 5.74 10.17 -8.23
CA GLY A 67 7.12 9.74 -8.14
C GLY A 67 7.56 8.95 -9.38
N PRO A 68 8.88 8.79 -9.59
CA PRO A 68 9.43 8.16 -10.80
C PRO A 68 9.12 6.65 -10.92
N HIS A 69 8.77 6.00 -9.81
CA HIS A 69 8.50 4.56 -9.76
C HIS A 69 7.01 4.22 -9.79
N ARG A 70 6.13 5.21 -9.92
CA ARG A 70 4.69 4.98 -10.06
C ARG A 70 4.41 4.45 -11.47
N VAL A 71 3.61 3.40 -11.54
CA VAL A 71 3.16 2.78 -12.79
C VAL A 71 1.63 2.72 -12.82
N GLU A 72 1.06 2.51 -14.00
CA GLU A 72 -0.37 2.28 -14.13
C GLU A 72 -0.72 0.88 -13.62
N ALA A 73 -1.73 0.78 -12.75
CA ALA A 73 -2.24 -0.50 -12.28
C ALA A 73 -3.20 -1.08 -13.33
N PRO A 74 -2.95 -2.29 -13.86
CA PRO A 74 -3.78 -2.86 -14.94
C PRO A 74 -5.16 -3.36 -14.46
N CYS A 75 -5.36 -3.53 -13.14
CA CYS A 75 -6.62 -4.01 -12.58
C CYS A 75 -7.61 -2.86 -12.38
N ALA A 76 -8.75 -2.92 -13.08
CA ALA A 76 -9.85 -1.96 -12.93
C ALA A 76 -10.41 -1.87 -11.49
N HIS A 77 -10.26 -2.93 -10.69
CA HIS A 77 -10.71 -2.97 -9.30
C HIS A 77 -9.69 -2.34 -8.33
N TYR A 78 -8.47 -2.03 -8.79
CA TYR A 78 -7.47 -1.34 -7.98
C TYR A 78 -7.80 0.15 -7.92
N PRO A 79 -7.68 0.82 -6.76
CA PRO A 79 -7.19 0.33 -5.46
C PRO A 79 -8.31 -0.03 -4.47
N ALA A 80 -9.57 -0.06 -4.92
CA ALA A 80 -10.72 -0.32 -4.07
C ALA A 80 -10.73 -1.76 -3.52
N CYS A 81 -10.29 -2.72 -4.33
CA CYS A 81 -10.15 -4.13 -3.96
C CYS A 81 -9.02 -4.34 -2.94
N GLY A 82 -9.30 -5.05 -1.84
CA GLY A 82 -8.32 -5.34 -0.79
C GLY A 82 -7.25 -6.39 -1.15
N GLY A 83 -7.31 -6.98 -2.34
CA GLY A 83 -6.43 -8.08 -2.75
C GLY A 83 -4.99 -7.65 -3.12
N CYS A 84 -4.79 -6.42 -3.60
CA CYS A 84 -3.49 -5.91 -4.03
C CYS A 84 -3.15 -4.59 -3.33
N ARG A 85 -1.87 -4.38 -3.04
CA ARG A 85 -1.39 -3.17 -2.32
C ARG A 85 -0.58 -2.19 -3.17
N PHE A 86 0.11 -2.68 -4.19
CA PHE A 86 1.15 -1.92 -4.90
C PHE A 86 1.14 -2.18 -6.42
N GLN A 87 -0.03 -2.40 -7.02
CA GLN A 87 -0.07 -2.56 -8.48
C GLN A 87 0.37 -1.29 -9.22
N ASP A 88 0.35 -0.14 -8.55
CA ASP A 88 0.79 1.16 -9.03
C ASP A 88 2.25 1.50 -8.67
N LEU A 89 3.04 0.53 -8.18
CA LEU A 89 4.47 0.67 -7.92
C LEU A 89 5.26 -0.29 -8.82
N ALA A 90 6.29 0.23 -9.50
CA ALA A 90 7.19 -0.57 -10.34
C ALA A 90 7.72 -1.79 -9.59
N TYR A 91 7.77 -2.94 -10.27
CA TYR A 91 8.03 -4.23 -9.62
C TYR A 91 9.42 -4.30 -8.99
N GLU A 92 10.42 -3.73 -9.65
CA GLU A 92 11.79 -3.62 -9.17
C GLU A 92 11.83 -2.87 -7.83
N THR A 93 11.13 -1.74 -7.76
CA THR A 93 10.99 -0.97 -6.51
C THR A 93 10.24 -1.75 -5.44
N GLN A 94 9.25 -2.59 -5.78
CA GLN A 94 8.63 -3.47 -4.79
C GLN A 94 9.65 -4.45 -4.17
N LEU A 95 10.58 -4.99 -4.96
CA LEU A 95 11.64 -5.89 -4.48
C LEU A 95 12.62 -5.16 -3.58
N GLU A 96 13.06 -3.97 -3.98
CA GLU A 96 13.95 -3.10 -3.20
C GLU A 96 13.34 -2.75 -1.83
N GLN A 97 12.06 -2.35 -1.82
CA GLN A 97 11.36 -2.01 -0.58
C GLN A 97 11.23 -3.21 0.35
N LYS A 98 10.92 -4.41 -0.18
CA LYS A 98 10.89 -5.65 0.62
C LYS A 98 12.26 -6.01 1.18
N HIS A 99 13.31 -5.87 0.36
CA HIS A 99 14.68 -6.12 0.79
C HIS A 99 15.11 -5.16 1.91
N ALA A 100 14.79 -3.87 1.77
CA ALA A 100 15.02 -2.86 2.81
C ALA A 100 14.26 -3.17 4.10
N GLN A 101 13.00 -3.62 4.02
CA GLN A 101 12.21 -4.01 5.20
C GLN A 101 12.83 -5.18 5.96
N VAL A 102 13.34 -6.20 5.26
CA VAL A 102 14.04 -7.33 5.89
C VAL A 102 15.33 -6.87 6.57
N ARG A 103 16.12 -6.02 5.89
CA ARG A 103 17.34 -5.42 6.46
C ARG A 103 17.04 -4.63 7.72
N ASP A 104 16.07 -3.73 7.66
CA ASP A 104 15.65 -2.88 8.79
C ASP A 104 15.19 -3.72 9.98
N ALA A 105 14.43 -4.80 9.73
CA ALA A 105 13.98 -5.70 10.79
C ALA A 105 15.16 -6.41 11.47
N LEU A 106 16.12 -6.94 10.71
CA LEU A 106 17.29 -7.63 11.27
C LEU A 106 18.22 -6.69 12.04
N GLN A 107 18.40 -5.46 11.54
CA GLN A 107 19.21 -4.44 12.22
C GLN A 107 18.54 -3.96 13.51
N ARG A 108 17.30 -3.49 13.41
CA ARG A 108 16.64 -2.77 14.53
C ARG A 108 16.05 -3.70 15.58
N LEU A 109 15.51 -4.85 15.15
CA LEU A 109 14.88 -5.82 16.07
C LEU A 109 15.83 -6.98 16.37
N GLY A 110 16.59 -7.43 15.37
CA GLY A 110 17.52 -8.55 15.53
C GLY A 110 18.89 -8.17 16.09
N GLY A 111 19.24 -6.88 16.15
CA GLY A 111 20.55 -6.42 16.64
C GLY A 111 21.73 -6.77 15.74
N ILE A 112 21.48 -7.20 14.49
CA ILE A 112 22.52 -7.56 13.53
C ILE A 112 22.90 -6.29 12.77
N ALA A 113 24.00 -5.64 13.14
CA ALA A 113 24.41 -4.36 12.55
C ALA A 113 24.56 -4.42 11.01
N GLU A 114 25.14 -5.51 10.50
CA GLU A 114 25.37 -5.71 9.06
C GLU A 114 24.83 -7.07 8.61
N PRO A 115 23.51 -7.19 8.38
CA PRO A 115 22.94 -8.46 7.96
C PRO A 115 23.37 -8.78 6.53
N SER A 116 23.93 -9.97 6.34
CA SER A 116 24.21 -10.55 5.02
C SER A 116 22.89 -11.02 4.41
N LEU A 117 22.46 -10.35 3.34
CA LEU A 117 21.20 -10.63 2.65
C LEU A 117 21.46 -10.97 1.20
N ARG A 118 20.75 -11.98 0.73
CA ARG A 118 20.62 -12.28 -0.70
C ARG A 118 19.46 -11.47 -1.27
N ASP A 119 19.53 -11.19 -2.57
CA ASP A 119 18.44 -10.53 -3.28
C ASP A 119 17.12 -11.29 -3.15
N ILE A 120 16.01 -10.55 -3.16
CA ILE A 120 14.69 -11.14 -3.19
C ILE A 120 14.53 -11.91 -4.50
N VAL A 121 14.14 -13.18 -4.41
CA VAL A 121 13.82 -13.98 -5.60
C VAL A 121 12.58 -13.38 -6.28
N PRO A 122 12.71 -12.88 -7.53
CA PRO A 122 11.58 -12.29 -8.25
C PRO A 122 10.63 -13.38 -8.74
N CYS A 123 9.37 -12.99 -8.92
CA CYS A 123 8.39 -13.80 -9.65
C CYS A 123 8.76 -13.80 -11.13
N ARG A 124 8.79 -14.99 -11.73
CA ARG A 124 9.13 -15.22 -13.14
C ARG A 124 8.27 -16.36 -13.69
N PRO A 125 7.97 -16.37 -15.01
CA PRO A 125 8.34 -15.35 -16.01
C PRO A 125 7.48 -14.08 -15.93
N GLU A 126 6.37 -14.11 -15.22
CA GLU A 126 5.40 -13.02 -15.10
C GLU A 126 5.12 -12.68 -13.63
N ILE A 127 4.59 -11.48 -13.39
CA ILE A 127 4.28 -10.97 -12.03
C ILE A 127 2.78 -11.03 -11.70
N PHE A 128 1.98 -11.58 -12.62
CA PHE A 128 0.53 -11.76 -12.54
C PHE A 128 0.18 -13.25 -12.66
N HIS A 129 -1.09 -13.61 -12.48
CA HIS A 129 -1.61 -14.98 -12.67
C HIS A 129 -0.96 -16.08 -11.81
N TYR A 130 -0.22 -15.71 -10.76
CA TYR A 130 0.53 -16.66 -9.93
C TYR A 130 -0.30 -17.37 -8.84
N ARG A 131 -1.54 -16.93 -8.56
CA ARG A 131 -2.42 -17.59 -7.58
C ARG A 131 -3.13 -18.77 -8.25
N ASN A 132 -2.87 -19.96 -7.74
CA ASN A 132 -3.55 -21.20 -8.12
C ASN A 132 -4.85 -21.46 -7.33
N LYS A 133 -5.13 -20.64 -6.31
CA LYS A 133 -6.33 -20.71 -5.49
C LYS A 133 -6.78 -19.30 -5.11
N VAL A 134 -8.08 -19.07 -5.23
CA VAL A 134 -8.76 -17.85 -4.80
C VAL A 134 -10.01 -18.23 -4.03
N GLU A 135 -10.31 -17.47 -2.97
CA GLU A 135 -11.55 -17.60 -2.20
C GLU A 135 -12.33 -16.30 -2.36
N TYR A 136 -13.54 -16.40 -2.92
CA TYR A 136 -14.44 -15.28 -3.12
C TYR A 136 -15.44 -15.18 -1.97
N SER A 137 -15.76 -13.93 -1.59
CA SER A 137 -16.87 -13.62 -0.70
C SER A 137 -18.12 -13.32 -1.52
N PHE A 138 -19.27 -13.74 -1.00
CA PHE A 138 -20.57 -13.41 -1.59
C PHE A 138 -21.02 -12.02 -1.18
N THR A 139 -21.73 -11.34 -2.07
CA THR A 139 -22.40 -10.07 -1.80
C THR A 139 -23.69 -9.95 -2.61
N GLN A 140 -24.46 -8.90 -2.36
CA GLN A 140 -25.69 -8.59 -3.09
C GLN A 140 -25.52 -7.23 -3.79
N THR A 141 -25.77 -7.19 -5.09
CA THR A 141 -25.85 -6.00 -5.92
C THR A 141 -27.31 -5.77 -6.36
N PRO A 142 -27.64 -4.61 -6.96
CA PRO A 142 -28.97 -4.39 -7.55
C PRO A 142 -29.36 -5.45 -8.60
N ASP A 143 -28.38 -6.05 -9.27
CA ASP A 143 -28.57 -7.04 -10.33
C ASP A 143 -28.63 -8.49 -9.81
N GLY A 144 -28.30 -8.74 -8.53
CA GLY A 144 -28.40 -10.06 -7.92
C GLY A 144 -27.26 -10.40 -6.96
N ALA A 145 -27.04 -11.69 -6.74
CA ALA A 145 -25.90 -12.17 -5.97
C ALA A 145 -24.62 -12.02 -6.79
N ALA A 146 -23.55 -11.52 -6.17
CA ALA A 146 -22.25 -11.30 -6.79
C ALA A 146 -21.12 -11.91 -5.95
N LEU A 147 -19.96 -12.05 -6.58
CA LEU A 147 -18.74 -12.57 -5.98
C LEU A 147 -17.62 -11.53 -6.04
N GLY A 148 -16.79 -11.50 -5.01
CA GLY A 148 -15.65 -10.60 -5.01
C GLY A 148 -14.80 -10.66 -3.76
N PHE A 149 -14.06 -9.58 -3.49
CA PHE A 149 -13.20 -9.46 -2.31
C PHE A 149 -13.63 -8.29 -1.44
N HIS A 150 -13.24 -8.35 -0.17
CA HIS A 150 -13.39 -7.22 0.73
C HIS A 150 -12.69 -5.96 0.21
N LYS A 151 -13.35 -4.81 0.35
CA LYS A 151 -12.77 -3.51 0.01
C LYS A 151 -11.54 -3.22 0.88
N ALA A 152 -10.58 -2.48 0.33
CA ALA A 152 -9.34 -2.16 1.01
C ALA A 152 -9.60 -1.40 2.33
N GLY A 153 -9.37 -2.09 3.46
CA GLY A 153 -9.59 -1.54 4.80
C GLY A 153 -11.03 -1.60 5.31
N ARG A 154 -11.92 -2.34 4.63
CA ARG A 154 -13.31 -2.59 5.03
C ARG A 154 -13.62 -4.07 4.90
N TRP A 155 -13.66 -4.77 6.03
CA TRP A 155 -13.95 -6.21 6.08
C TRP A 155 -15.46 -6.50 5.96
N ASP A 156 -16.28 -5.48 6.18
CA ASP A 156 -17.74 -5.52 6.18
C ASP A 156 -18.34 -5.24 4.79
N GLU A 157 -17.53 -4.78 3.84
CA GLU A 157 -17.97 -4.47 2.47
C GLU A 157 -17.21 -5.33 1.46
N VAL A 158 -17.95 -6.02 0.59
CA VAL A 158 -17.41 -6.80 -0.52
C VAL A 158 -17.58 -5.98 -1.81
N LEU A 159 -16.52 -5.93 -2.61
CA LEU A 159 -16.49 -5.36 -3.95
C LEU A 159 -16.64 -6.50 -4.95
N GLU A 160 -17.67 -6.45 -5.79
CA GLU A 160 -17.82 -7.34 -6.95
C GLU A 160 -16.56 -7.26 -7.85
N LEU A 161 -16.11 -8.42 -8.32
CA LEU A 161 -14.95 -8.52 -9.20
C LEU A 161 -15.35 -9.14 -10.54
N GLU A 162 -15.03 -8.45 -11.63
CA GLU A 162 -15.13 -9.01 -12.98
C GLU A 162 -13.93 -9.88 -13.33
N LYS A 163 -12.74 -9.47 -12.87
CA LYS A 163 -11.45 -10.11 -13.16
C LYS A 163 -10.45 -9.87 -12.03
N CYS A 164 -9.71 -10.92 -11.67
CA CYS A 164 -8.57 -10.81 -10.77
C CYS A 164 -7.27 -11.15 -11.50
N TRP A 165 -6.43 -10.14 -11.75
CA TRP A 165 -5.11 -10.29 -12.40
C TRP A 165 -4.12 -11.18 -11.65
N LEU A 166 -4.42 -11.61 -10.42
CA LEU A 166 -3.55 -12.50 -9.66
C LEU A 166 -3.82 -13.98 -9.92
N THR A 167 -4.96 -14.35 -10.51
CA THR A 167 -5.30 -15.73 -10.88
C THR A 167 -5.39 -15.84 -12.39
N THR A 168 -5.25 -17.06 -12.91
CA THR A 168 -5.64 -17.35 -14.29
C THR A 168 -7.16 -17.23 -14.45
N ASP A 169 -7.59 -17.02 -15.69
CA ASP A 169 -9.02 -17.07 -16.07
C ASP A 169 -9.61 -18.47 -15.80
#